data_AF-A0A7C5ZGT0-F1
#
_entry.id   AF-A0A7C5ZGT0-F1
#
_cell.length_a   1.000
_cell.length_b   1.000
_cell.length_c   1.000
_cell.angle_alpha   90.00
_cell.angle_beta   90.00
_cell.angle_gamma   90.00
#
_symmetry.space_group_name_H-M   'P 1'
#
loop_
_entity.id
_entity.type
_entity.pdbx_description
1 polymer ?
#
loop_
_entity_poly.entity_id
_entity_poly.type
_entity_poly.pdbx_seq_one_letter_code
_entity_poly.pdbx_strand_id
1 'polypeptide(L)'
;MASHQLAPFPEELLAAKKQIREQARSYGLDFFNVIFEMCDYEQMNQIAAYGGFPQRYPHWRFGAEYERLRKQHHYGLGRIYEMVINNDPCYAYLQESNQLVDQKLVIAHVYGHADFFKNNLWFSQTNRKMMDEMANHATRVRKHIEKHGYDTVEKWLDICLSVEDLIDPHSMFLRRGPDDQPPQEPKREPPAVTKFKTKDYLDRWVNPPELLEAEARRLREEQARRRFVTPVRPTRDVLKYLLEHARLEDWQADCLSIIREEAYYFAPQAMTKIMNEGWASYWHSTLMTRHFVHAREIIDYADHHSGTVHMPPGNFNPYKIGLELFRDIED
;
A
#
# COMPACT_ATOMS: atom_id res chain seq x y z
N MET A 1 2.12 -15.79 21.00
CA MET A 1 2.33 -15.79 19.54
C MET A 1 3.68 -16.45 19.32
N ALA A 2 3.72 -17.58 18.61
CA ALA A 2 5.00 -18.21 18.29
C ALA A 2 5.84 -17.17 17.55
N SER A 3 7.08 -16.97 18.02
CA SER A 3 8.08 -16.20 17.30
C SER A 3 8.42 -16.98 16.03
N HIS A 4 7.61 -16.83 14.99
CA HIS A 4 7.92 -17.39 13.68
C HIS A 4 9.11 -16.62 13.12
N GLN A 5 10.30 -17.20 13.31
CA GLN A 5 11.52 -16.71 12.66
C GLN A 5 11.37 -16.93 11.16
N LEU A 6 11.70 -15.91 10.36
CA LEU A 6 11.79 -16.04 8.91
C LEU A 6 12.75 -17.19 8.58
N ALA A 7 12.35 -18.04 7.64
CA ALA A 7 13.20 -19.14 7.21
C ALA A 7 14.51 -18.56 6.61
N PRO A 8 15.67 -19.14 6.93
CA PRO A 8 16.93 -18.67 6.39
C PRO A 8 16.91 -18.79 4.87
N PHE A 9 17.31 -17.72 4.17
CA PHE A 9 17.34 -17.71 2.71
C PHE A 9 18.38 -18.73 2.20
N PRO A 10 17.97 -19.74 1.42
CA PRO A 10 18.86 -20.82 0.97
C PRO A 10 20.11 -20.31 0.24
N GLU A 11 21.28 -20.92 0.47
CA GLU A 11 22.54 -20.51 -0.15
C GLU A 11 22.51 -20.56 -1.68
N GLU A 12 21.89 -21.60 -2.25
CA GLU A 12 21.71 -21.75 -3.69
C GLU A 12 20.93 -20.58 -4.29
N LEU A 13 19.90 -20.10 -3.58
CA LEU A 13 19.11 -18.94 -3.99
C LEU A 13 19.88 -17.63 -3.82
N LEU A 14 20.80 -17.52 -2.86
CA LEU A 14 21.67 -16.34 -2.74
C LEU A 14 22.55 -16.17 -3.98
N ALA A 15 23.12 -17.28 -4.47
CA ALA A 15 23.92 -17.28 -5.69
C ALA A 15 23.06 -16.90 -6.90
N ALA A 16 21.89 -17.53 -7.07
CA ALA A 16 20.96 -17.22 -8.15
C ALA A 16 20.50 -15.76 -8.11
N LYS A 17 20.11 -15.25 -6.94
CA LYS A 17 19.74 -13.84 -6.72
C LYS A 17 20.85 -12.89 -7.19
N LYS A 18 22.10 -13.16 -6.81
CA LYS A 18 23.23 -12.33 -7.20
C LYS A 18 23.41 -12.30 -8.73
N GLN A 19 23.39 -13.47 -9.36
CA GLN A 19 23.56 -13.61 -10.81
C GLN A 19 22.43 -12.96 -11.59
N ILE A 20 21.16 -13.20 -11.20
CA ILE A 20 19.99 -12.61 -11.82
C ILE A 20 20.04 -11.08 -11.69
N ARG A 21 20.40 -10.56 -10.51
CA ARG A 21 20.56 -9.12 -10.29
C ARG A 21 21.61 -8.49 -11.21
N GLU A 22 22.77 -9.12 -11.33
CA GLU A 22 23.87 -8.64 -12.18
C GLU A 22 23.46 -8.66 -13.66
N GLN A 23 22.78 -9.72 -14.09
CA GLN A 23 22.28 -9.82 -15.45
C GLN A 23 21.14 -8.82 -15.73
N ALA A 24 20.20 -8.62 -14.81
CA ALA A 24 19.17 -7.60 -14.94
C ALA A 24 19.79 -6.21 -15.11
N ARG A 25 20.81 -5.87 -14.32
CA ARG A 25 21.53 -4.60 -14.47
C ARG A 25 22.30 -4.49 -15.78
N SER A 26 22.85 -5.58 -16.32
CA SER A 26 23.55 -5.55 -17.61
C SER A 26 22.60 -5.28 -18.79
N TYR A 27 21.32 -5.62 -18.63
CA TYR A 27 20.24 -5.23 -19.55
C TYR A 27 19.74 -3.79 -19.37
N GLY A 28 20.21 -3.06 -18.36
CA GLY A 28 19.85 -1.67 -18.11
C GLY A 28 18.71 -1.46 -17.12
N LEU A 29 18.22 -2.52 -16.44
CA LEU A 29 17.20 -2.37 -15.40
C LEU A 29 17.77 -1.60 -14.21
N ASP A 30 17.01 -0.61 -13.74
CA ASP A 30 17.33 0.23 -12.59
C ASP A 30 16.25 0.10 -11.52
N PHE A 31 16.61 -0.50 -10.39
CA PHE A 31 15.71 -0.82 -9.29
C PHE A 31 16.32 -0.48 -7.92
N PHE A 32 15.46 -0.30 -6.90
CA PHE A 32 15.88 -0.15 -5.51
C PHE A 32 16.58 -1.42 -5.00
N ASN A 33 17.24 -1.33 -3.84
CA ASN A 33 17.75 -2.54 -3.20
C ASN A 33 16.57 -3.48 -2.86
N VAL A 34 16.60 -4.72 -3.34
CA VAL A 34 15.54 -5.70 -3.11
C VAL A 34 15.94 -6.65 -1.98
N ILE A 35 15.14 -6.69 -0.94
CA ILE A 35 15.24 -7.62 0.19
C ILE A 35 14.28 -8.76 -0.07
N PHE A 36 14.82 -9.98 -0.12
CA PHE A 36 14.07 -11.21 -0.33
C PHE A 36 13.91 -11.92 1.00
N GLU A 37 12.68 -12.28 1.34
CA GLU A 37 12.34 -13.03 2.55
C GLU A 37 11.60 -14.31 2.17
N MET A 38 12.01 -15.43 2.75
CA MET A 38 11.32 -16.70 2.57
C MET A 38 10.17 -16.78 3.56
N CYS A 39 8.98 -17.08 3.06
CA CYS A 39 7.78 -17.24 3.85
C CYS A 39 7.20 -18.63 3.65
N ASP A 40 6.78 -19.24 4.75
CA ASP A 40 5.92 -20.40 4.70
C ASP A 40 4.52 -20.03 4.17
N TYR A 41 3.67 -21.05 4.04
CA TYR A 41 2.32 -20.88 3.56
C TYR A 41 1.45 -19.98 4.45
N GLU A 42 1.54 -20.13 5.77
CA GLU A 42 0.72 -19.35 6.70
C GLU A 42 1.17 -17.89 6.71
N GLN A 43 2.48 -17.65 6.77
CA GLN A 43 3.11 -16.34 6.72
C GLN A 43 2.74 -15.60 5.43
N MET A 44 2.83 -16.26 4.27
CA MET A 44 2.47 -15.63 2.99
C MET A 44 1.02 -15.13 3.01
N ASN A 45 0.08 -15.95 3.49
CA ASN A 45 -1.33 -15.54 3.58
C ASN A 45 -1.56 -14.44 4.62
N GLN A 46 -0.84 -14.45 5.75
CA GLN A 46 -0.93 -13.41 6.77
C GLN A 46 -0.46 -12.07 6.23
N ILE A 47 0.72 -12.04 5.60
CA ILE A 47 1.28 -10.83 5.00
C ILE A 47 0.35 -10.35 3.87
N ALA A 48 -0.18 -11.25 3.05
CA ALA A 48 -1.06 -10.90 1.94
C ALA A 48 -2.40 -10.32 2.43
N ALA A 49 -2.96 -10.86 3.51
CA ALA A 49 -4.16 -10.31 4.14
C ALA A 49 -3.93 -8.88 4.66
N TYR A 50 -2.72 -8.54 5.07
CA TYR A 50 -2.31 -7.18 5.43
C TYR A 50 -1.86 -6.32 4.24
N GLY A 51 -2.11 -6.76 3.00
CA GLY A 51 -1.73 -6.03 1.80
C GLY A 51 -0.22 -5.92 1.62
N GLY A 52 0.55 -6.87 2.17
CA GLY A 52 1.99 -6.92 2.03
C GLY A 52 2.81 -6.36 3.19
N PHE A 53 2.14 -5.80 4.21
CA PHE A 53 2.81 -5.16 5.34
C PHE A 53 2.77 -6.05 6.60
N PRO A 54 3.87 -6.17 7.36
CA PRO A 54 3.92 -7.01 8.56
C PRO A 54 3.13 -6.42 9.73
N GLN A 55 2.89 -5.10 9.75
CA GLN A 55 2.12 -4.42 10.78
C GLN A 55 1.02 -3.56 10.18
N ARG A 56 -0.21 -3.78 10.65
CA ARG A 56 -1.38 -2.96 10.37
C ARG A 56 -2.14 -2.66 11.67
N TYR A 57 -3.05 -1.69 11.62
CA TYR A 57 -4.00 -1.45 12.70
C TYR A 57 -4.90 -2.68 12.89
N PRO A 58 -5.40 -2.93 14.12
CA PRO A 58 -6.30 -4.05 14.35
C PRO A 58 -7.65 -3.79 13.67
N HIS A 59 -8.10 -4.71 12.83
CA HIS A 59 -9.41 -4.66 12.16
C HIS A 59 -9.84 -6.06 11.71
N TRP A 60 -11.12 -6.41 11.87
CA TRP A 60 -11.63 -7.75 11.55
C TRP A 60 -11.49 -8.12 10.06
N ARG A 61 -11.54 -7.13 9.14
CA ARG A 61 -11.39 -7.32 7.69
C ARG A 61 -10.15 -8.14 7.34
N PHE A 62 -9.03 -7.88 8.01
CA PHE A 62 -7.78 -8.61 7.72
C PHE A 62 -7.88 -10.09 8.12
N GLY A 63 -8.57 -10.40 9.21
CA GLY A 63 -8.85 -11.79 9.59
C GLY A 63 -9.79 -12.48 8.60
N ALA A 64 -10.83 -11.76 8.13
CA ALA A 64 -11.73 -12.27 7.10
C ALA A 64 -11.00 -12.54 5.78
N GLU A 65 -10.10 -11.63 5.38
CA GLU A 65 -9.28 -11.77 4.18
C GLU A 65 -8.29 -12.92 4.29
N TYR A 66 -7.63 -13.08 5.45
CA TYR A 66 -6.77 -14.23 5.73
C TYR A 66 -7.53 -15.55 5.57
N GLU A 67 -8.73 -15.66 6.14
CA GLU A 67 -9.56 -16.86 6.00
C GLU A 67 -9.98 -17.12 4.55
N ARG A 68 -10.21 -16.06 3.76
CA ARG A 68 -10.52 -16.16 2.33
C ARG A 68 -9.32 -16.73 1.56
N LEU A 69 -8.13 -16.13 1.73
CA LEU A 69 -6.90 -16.54 1.06
C LEU A 69 -6.49 -17.97 1.44
N ARG A 70 -6.53 -18.29 2.73
CA ARG A 70 -6.22 -19.63 3.24
C ARG A 70 -7.13 -20.71 2.65
N LYS A 71 -8.44 -20.43 2.52
CA LYS A 71 -9.40 -21.37 1.92
C LYS A 71 -9.20 -21.49 0.41
N GLN A 72 -8.97 -20.38 -0.29
CA GLN A 72 -8.73 -20.39 -1.73
C GLN A 72 -7.59 -21.34 -2.08
N HIS A 73 -6.48 -21.29 -1.35
CA HIS A 73 -5.39 -22.21 -1.57
C HIS A 73 -5.68 -23.63 -1.08
N HIS A 74 -6.33 -23.83 0.08
CA HIS A 74 -6.67 -25.18 0.55
C HIS A 74 -7.51 -25.97 -0.47
N TYR A 75 -8.38 -25.28 -1.22
CA TYR A 75 -9.17 -25.87 -2.29
C TYR A 75 -8.49 -25.87 -3.67
N GLY A 76 -7.21 -25.47 -3.76
CA GLY A 76 -6.45 -25.43 -5.02
C GLY A 76 -6.94 -24.38 -6.02
N LEU A 77 -7.68 -23.36 -5.56
CA LEU A 77 -8.27 -22.30 -6.40
C LEU A 77 -7.32 -21.11 -6.64
N GLY A 78 -6.12 -21.14 -6.06
CA GLY A 78 -5.10 -20.12 -6.25
C GLY A 78 -3.94 -20.26 -5.27
N ARG A 79 -2.76 -19.80 -5.68
CA ARG A 79 -1.55 -19.77 -4.85
C ARG A 79 -0.83 -18.45 -5.08
N ILE A 80 -0.29 -17.89 -4.00
CA ILE A 80 0.59 -16.72 -4.05
C ILE A 80 2.02 -17.24 -4.13
N TYR A 81 2.67 -17.04 -5.27
CA TYR A 81 4.07 -17.44 -5.46
C TYR A 81 5.01 -16.42 -4.82
N GLU A 82 4.65 -15.15 -4.92
CA GLU A 82 5.40 -13.99 -4.50
C GLU A 82 4.50 -12.82 -4.12
N MET A 83 5.06 -11.89 -3.35
CA MET A 83 4.46 -10.58 -3.13
C MET A 83 5.55 -9.52 -3.02
N VAL A 84 5.39 -8.40 -3.73
CA VAL A 84 6.39 -7.34 -3.82
C VAL A 84 5.82 -6.02 -3.33
N ILE A 85 6.58 -5.34 -2.47
CA ILE A 85 6.21 -4.06 -1.87
C ILE A 85 7.10 -2.96 -2.41
N ASN A 86 6.45 -1.96 -3.03
CA ASN A 86 7.09 -0.74 -3.46
C ASN A 86 7.51 0.10 -2.24
N ASN A 87 8.77 -0.02 -1.87
CA ASN A 87 9.42 0.67 -0.77
C ASN A 87 10.92 0.81 -1.12
N ASP A 88 11.66 1.66 -0.41
CA ASP A 88 13.12 1.76 -0.52
C ASP A 88 13.74 1.44 0.85
N PRO A 89 14.24 0.21 1.08
CA PRO A 89 14.40 -0.89 0.11
C PRO A 89 13.08 -1.57 -0.28
N CYS A 90 13.05 -2.20 -1.45
CA CYS A 90 11.92 -2.99 -1.95
C CYS A 90 11.89 -4.33 -1.24
N TYR A 91 10.74 -4.76 -0.74
CA TYR A 91 10.59 -6.05 -0.07
C TYR A 91 9.89 -7.04 -0.97
N ALA A 92 10.38 -8.27 -1.01
CA ALA A 92 9.79 -9.37 -1.76
C ALA A 92 9.69 -10.61 -0.89
N TYR A 93 8.48 -11.12 -0.74
CA TYR A 93 8.17 -12.35 0.00
C TYR A 93 8.04 -13.50 -0.98
N LEU A 94 8.77 -14.58 -0.76
CA LEU A 94 8.83 -15.75 -1.65
C LEU A 94 8.29 -16.97 -0.91
N GLN A 95 7.42 -17.72 -1.57
CA GLN A 95 6.86 -18.93 -1.00
C GLN A 95 7.91 -20.05 -0.96
N GLU A 96 8.16 -20.64 0.21
CA GLU A 96 9.22 -21.65 0.41
C GLU A 96 9.00 -22.94 -0.37
N SER A 97 7.74 -23.29 -0.61
CA SER A 97 7.35 -24.53 -1.30
C SER A 97 7.43 -24.43 -2.82
N ASN A 98 7.97 -23.35 -3.39
CA ASN A 98 8.20 -23.25 -4.84
C ASN A 98 9.43 -24.09 -5.24
N GLN A 99 9.43 -24.69 -6.43
CA GLN A 99 10.60 -25.41 -6.93
C GLN A 99 11.75 -24.46 -7.23
N LEU A 100 12.98 -24.97 -7.33
CA LEU A 100 14.17 -24.12 -7.55
C LEU A 100 14.07 -23.29 -8.85
N VAL A 101 13.55 -23.87 -9.92
CA VAL A 101 13.32 -23.16 -11.19
C VAL A 101 12.30 -22.02 -11.02
N ASP A 102 11.27 -22.23 -10.21
CA ASP A 102 10.23 -21.24 -9.92
C ASP A 102 10.77 -20.12 -9.07
N GLN A 103 11.62 -20.44 -8.08
CA GLN A 103 12.30 -19.43 -7.30
C GLN A 103 13.15 -18.53 -8.20
N LYS A 104 13.88 -19.09 -9.17
CA LYS A 104 14.63 -18.29 -10.16
C LYS A 104 13.71 -17.42 -11.01
N LEU A 105 12.59 -17.97 -11.48
CA LEU A 105 11.58 -17.23 -12.26
C LEU A 105 11.01 -16.07 -11.45
N VAL A 106 10.59 -16.33 -10.21
CA VAL A 106 10.03 -15.34 -9.29
C VAL A 106 11.07 -14.26 -8.96
N ILE A 107 12.32 -14.62 -8.67
CA ILE A 107 13.38 -13.63 -8.43
C ILE A 107 13.57 -12.71 -9.64
N ALA A 108 13.59 -13.26 -10.85
CA ALA A 108 13.66 -12.46 -12.07
C ALA A 108 12.42 -11.57 -12.26
N HIS A 109 11.24 -12.08 -11.93
CA HIS A 109 9.97 -11.34 -11.98
C HIS A 109 9.96 -10.16 -11.01
N VAL A 110 10.38 -10.39 -9.76
CA VAL A 110 10.52 -9.36 -8.72
C VAL A 110 11.44 -8.23 -9.15
N TYR A 111 12.56 -8.53 -9.83
CA TYR A 111 13.43 -7.46 -10.36
C TYR A 111 12.75 -6.63 -11.45
N GLY A 112 11.91 -7.25 -12.27
CA GLY A 112 11.06 -6.52 -13.21
C GLY A 112 10.07 -5.61 -12.51
N HIS A 113 9.38 -6.08 -11.46
CA HIS A 113 8.50 -5.21 -10.65
C HIS A 113 9.26 -4.06 -9.98
N ALA A 114 10.42 -4.35 -9.36
CA ALA A 114 11.20 -3.35 -8.66
C ALA A 114 11.70 -2.24 -9.61
N ASP A 115 12.04 -2.61 -10.85
CA ASP A 115 12.38 -1.67 -11.92
C ASP A 115 11.16 -0.84 -12.34
N PHE A 116 10.02 -1.50 -12.56
CA PHE A 116 8.76 -0.84 -12.91
C PHE A 116 8.35 0.19 -11.85
N PHE A 117 8.37 -0.19 -10.57
CA PHE A 117 8.01 0.68 -9.46
C PHE A 117 8.92 1.90 -9.36
N LYS A 118 10.23 1.74 -9.61
CA LYS A 118 11.19 2.85 -9.54
C LYS A 118 11.03 3.85 -10.69
N ASN A 119 10.77 3.34 -11.90
CA ASN A 119 10.84 4.16 -13.12
C ASN A 119 9.47 4.61 -13.64
N ASN A 120 8.37 4.07 -13.14
CA ASN A 120 7.03 4.43 -13.58
C ASN A 120 6.55 5.75 -12.93
N LEU A 121 6.03 6.65 -13.76
CA LEU A 121 5.55 7.96 -13.33
C LEU A 121 4.46 7.89 -12.24
N TRP A 122 3.54 6.92 -12.30
CA TRP A 122 2.48 6.77 -11.31
C TRP A 122 3.01 6.46 -9.91
N PHE A 123 4.13 5.74 -9.82
CA PHE A 123 4.76 5.40 -8.56
C PHE A 123 5.66 6.52 -8.03
N SER A 124 5.98 7.54 -8.82
CA SER A 124 6.89 8.62 -8.40
C SER A 124 6.37 9.43 -7.22
N GLN A 125 5.05 9.46 -7.01
CA GLN A 125 4.36 10.18 -5.93
C GLN A 125 4.08 9.30 -4.70
N THR A 126 4.41 8.02 -4.74
CA THR A 126 4.17 7.09 -3.62
C THR A 126 5.19 7.29 -2.50
N ASN A 127 4.76 7.07 -1.26
CA ASN A 127 5.66 7.09 -0.12
C ASN A 127 6.62 5.88 -0.18
N ARG A 128 7.92 6.16 -0.34
CA ARG A 128 8.98 5.13 -0.41
C ARG A 128 9.34 4.50 0.94
N LYS A 129 8.76 5.00 2.03
CA LYS A 129 8.92 4.46 3.40
C LYS A 129 7.59 4.01 3.97
N MET A 130 6.73 3.45 3.12
CA MET A 130 5.39 3.02 3.53
C MET A 130 5.44 1.92 4.60
N MET A 131 6.52 1.13 4.67
CA MET A 131 6.72 0.17 5.75
C MET A 131 6.69 0.82 7.14
N ASP A 132 7.39 1.95 7.30
CA ASP A 132 7.44 2.71 8.55
C ASP A 132 6.09 3.42 8.79
N GLU A 133 5.49 3.96 7.73
CA GLU A 133 4.24 4.70 7.83
C GLU A 133 3.05 3.80 8.23
N MET A 134 2.96 2.59 7.70
CA MET A 134 1.94 1.61 8.10
C MET A 134 2.06 1.23 9.59
N ALA A 135 3.28 1.15 10.12
CA ALA A 135 3.52 0.94 11.55
C ALA A 135 3.11 2.17 12.39
N ASN A 136 3.34 3.39 11.87
CA ASN A 136 2.88 4.63 12.49
C ASN A 136 1.35 4.72 12.50
N HIS A 137 0.69 4.38 11.40
CA HIS A 137 -0.77 4.27 11.29
C HIS A 137 -1.32 3.30 12.34
N ALA A 138 -0.74 2.10 12.44
CA ALA A 138 -1.12 1.11 13.45
C ALA A 138 -1.02 1.67 14.88
N THR A 139 0.05 2.42 15.17
CA THR A 139 0.26 3.06 16.47
C THR A 139 -0.74 4.18 16.74
N ARG A 140 -1.06 5.03 15.75
CA ARG A 140 -2.06 6.10 15.86
C ARG A 140 -3.45 5.53 16.14
N VAL A 141 -3.87 4.51 15.39
CA VAL A 141 -5.17 3.84 15.61
C VAL A 141 -5.23 3.18 16.99
N ARG A 142 -4.18 2.51 17.45
CA ARG A 142 -4.14 1.94 18.81
C ARG A 142 -4.30 2.99 19.90
N LYS A 143 -3.67 4.17 19.75
CA LYS A 143 -3.87 5.29 20.69
C LYS A 143 -5.32 5.78 20.75
N HIS A 144 -6.02 5.76 19.61
CA HIS A 144 -7.45 6.10 19.59
C HIS A 144 -8.30 5.00 20.23
N ILE A 145 -7.96 3.72 20.01
CA ILE A 145 -8.62 2.58 20.66
C ILE A 145 -8.50 2.65 22.19
N GLU A 146 -7.31 2.99 22.71
CA GLU A 146 -7.08 3.15 24.16
C GLU A 146 -7.95 4.25 24.78
N LYS A 147 -8.25 5.30 24.02
CA LYS A 147 -9.02 6.47 24.50
C LYS A 147 -10.54 6.33 24.31
N HIS A 148 -10.97 5.76 23.19
CA HIS A 148 -12.37 5.77 22.76
C HIS A 148 -13.04 4.38 22.79
N GLY A 149 -12.26 3.33 23.09
CA GLY A 149 -12.70 1.93 23.08
C GLY A 149 -12.60 1.28 21.71
N TYR A 150 -12.36 -0.03 21.71
CA TYR A 150 -12.17 -0.83 20.49
C TYR A 150 -13.39 -0.76 19.56
N ASP A 151 -14.57 -1.12 20.06
CA ASP A 151 -15.81 -1.19 19.27
C ASP A 151 -16.18 0.16 18.60
N THR A 152 -15.89 1.28 19.28
CA THR A 152 -16.18 2.62 18.76
C THR A 152 -15.28 2.95 17.57
N VAL A 153 -13.98 2.66 17.70
CA VAL A 153 -13.01 2.95 16.64
C VAL A 153 -13.18 1.96 15.47
N GLU A 154 -13.44 0.69 15.75
CA GLU A 154 -13.69 -0.32 14.71
C GLU A 154 -14.90 0.05 13.84
N LYS A 155 -16.05 0.40 14.45
CA LYS A 155 -17.24 0.84 13.69
C LYS A 155 -16.97 2.07 12.83
N TRP A 156 -16.12 2.99 13.31
CA TRP A 156 -15.73 4.14 12.52
C TRP A 156 -14.82 3.76 11.34
N LEU A 157 -13.86 2.86 11.56
CA LEU A 157 -13.01 2.33 10.51
C LEU A 157 -13.82 1.57 9.46
N ASP A 158 -14.83 0.77 9.85
CA ASP A 158 -15.75 0.12 8.92
C ASP A 158 -16.42 1.13 7.96
N ILE A 159 -16.87 2.26 8.49
CA ILE A 159 -17.45 3.35 7.69
C ILE A 159 -16.41 3.92 6.74
N CYS A 160 -15.21 4.24 7.23
CA CYS A 160 -14.13 4.78 6.40
C CYS A 160 -13.74 3.81 5.26
N LEU A 161 -13.61 2.52 5.57
CA LEU A 161 -13.24 1.48 4.61
C LEU A 161 -14.33 1.25 3.55
N SER A 162 -15.61 1.51 3.86
CA SER A 162 -16.69 1.40 2.88
C SER A 162 -16.61 2.44 1.75
N VAL A 163 -15.84 3.51 1.95
CA VAL A 163 -15.65 4.60 0.99
C VAL A 163 -14.20 4.77 0.55
N GLU A 164 -13.30 3.82 0.88
CA GLU A 164 -11.85 3.95 0.64
C GLU A 164 -11.49 4.15 -0.84
N ASP A 165 -12.26 3.55 -1.74
CA ASP A 165 -12.05 3.63 -3.19
C ASP A 165 -12.52 4.96 -3.81
N LEU A 166 -13.22 5.81 -3.05
CA LEU A 166 -13.77 7.08 -3.52
C LEU A 166 -12.72 8.22 -3.49
N ILE A 167 -11.51 7.91 -3.94
CA ILE A 167 -10.42 8.85 -4.17
C ILE A 167 -10.36 9.31 -5.64
N ASP A 168 -9.55 10.32 -5.93
CA ASP A 168 -9.21 10.70 -7.30
C ASP A 168 -7.75 10.38 -7.59
N PRO A 169 -7.42 9.19 -8.13
CA PRO A 169 -6.04 8.77 -8.34
C PRO A 169 -5.22 9.75 -9.19
N HIS A 170 -5.89 10.46 -10.09
CA HIS A 170 -5.28 11.47 -10.97
C HIS A 170 -4.90 12.77 -10.26
N SER A 171 -5.47 13.05 -9.08
CA SER A 171 -5.22 14.29 -8.33
C SER A 171 -3.76 14.46 -7.93
N MET A 172 -3.00 13.36 -7.82
CA MET A 172 -1.56 13.38 -7.58
C MET A 172 -0.76 14.10 -8.67
N PHE A 173 -1.26 14.09 -9.92
CA PHE A 173 -0.56 14.64 -11.10
C PHE A 173 -1.27 15.85 -11.70
N LEU A 174 -2.58 15.96 -11.50
CA LEU A 174 -3.41 17.02 -12.06
C LEU A 174 -3.89 17.94 -10.94
N ARG A 175 -3.40 19.19 -10.94
CA ARG A 175 -3.99 20.25 -10.12
C ARG A 175 -5.26 20.74 -10.79
N ARG A 176 -6.42 20.39 -10.24
CA ARG A 176 -7.74 20.76 -10.79
C ARG A 176 -8.29 22.06 -10.20
N GLY A 177 -7.53 22.75 -9.34
CA GLY A 177 -7.90 24.09 -8.85
C GLY A 177 -6.91 24.70 -7.85
N PRO A 178 -7.20 25.92 -7.36
CA PRO A 178 -6.38 26.59 -6.33
C PRO A 178 -6.36 25.87 -4.97
N ASP A 179 -7.36 25.02 -4.69
CA ASP A 179 -7.46 24.17 -3.48
C ASP A 179 -6.76 22.79 -3.63
N ASP A 180 -6.17 22.51 -4.79
CA ASP A 180 -5.30 21.34 -5.02
C ASP A 180 -3.85 21.66 -4.63
N GLN A 181 -3.67 22.19 -3.42
CA GLN A 181 -2.37 22.17 -2.80
C GLN A 181 -1.97 20.72 -2.47
N PRO A 182 -0.68 20.36 -2.56
CA PRO A 182 -0.20 19.06 -2.12
C PRO A 182 -0.66 18.81 -0.68
N PRO A 183 -0.85 17.54 -0.26
CA PRO A 183 -1.34 17.21 1.07
C PRO A 183 -0.41 17.83 2.11
N GLN A 184 -0.81 18.97 2.65
CA GLN A 184 -0.33 19.41 3.94
C GLN A 184 -1.17 18.65 4.94
N GLU A 185 -0.52 17.98 5.89
CA GLU A 185 -1.21 17.49 7.07
C GLU A 185 -2.12 18.62 7.56
N PRO A 186 -3.43 18.37 7.72
CA PRO A 186 -4.29 19.39 8.29
C PRO A 186 -3.79 19.59 9.71
N LYS A 187 -2.92 20.59 9.89
CA LYS A 187 -2.59 21.12 11.20
C LYS A 187 -3.87 21.74 11.70
N ARG A 188 -4.69 20.91 12.35
CA ARG A 188 -5.77 21.33 13.22
C ARG A 188 -5.10 21.96 14.43
N GLU A 189 -4.47 23.11 14.21
CA GLU A 189 -4.05 23.94 15.31
C GLU A 189 -5.33 24.22 16.11
N PRO A 190 -5.33 23.95 17.42
CA PRO A 190 -6.47 24.30 18.25
C PRO A 190 -6.75 25.78 18.00
N PRO A 191 -8.02 26.20 17.84
CA PRO A 191 -8.34 27.59 17.59
C PRO A 191 -7.63 28.42 18.65
N ALA A 192 -6.77 29.34 18.21
CA ALA A 192 -5.97 30.16 19.09
C ALA A 192 -6.93 31.04 19.90
N VAL A 193 -7.28 30.58 21.10
CA VAL A 193 -8.03 31.38 22.05
C VAL A 193 -7.12 32.54 22.42
N THR A 194 -7.52 33.76 22.05
CA THR A 194 -6.75 34.97 22.32
C THR A 194 -6.68 35.20 23.82
N LYS A 195 -5.65 34.67 24.47
CA LYS A 195 -5.35 35.00 25.87
C LYS A 195 -4.94 36.46 25.95
N PHE A 196 -5.56 37.22 26.85
CA PHE A 196 -5.08 38.56 27.16
C PHE A 196 -3.71 38.46 27.83
N LYS A 197 -2.72 39.24 27.39
CA LYS A 197 -1.39 39.26 28.02
C LYS A 197 -1.49 39.90 29.40
N THR A 198 -1.31 39.11 30.45
CA THR A 198 -1.39 39.55 31.85
C THR A 198 -0.21 39.08 32.70
N LYS A 199 -0.02 39.72 33.87
CA LYS A 199 0.95 39.27 34.89
C LYS A 199 0.45 37.98 35.54
N ASP A 200 1.37 37.10 35.97
CA ASP A 200 1.11 35.73 36.44
C ASP A 200 0.01 35.61 37.50
N TYR A 201 -0.07 36.58 38.41
CA TYR A 201 -1.08 36.60 39.49
C TYR A 201 -2.48 37.06 39.04
N LEU A 202 -2.59 37.74 37.91
CA LEU A 202 -3.85 38.22 37.32
C LEU A 202 -4.39 37.27 36.25
N ASP A 203 -3.56 36.37 35.73
CA ASP A 203 -3.92 35.51 34.60
C ASP A 203 -5.12 34.62 34.92
N ARG A 204 -5.19 34.08 36.15
CA ARG A 204 -6.31 33.23 36.59
C ARG A 204 -7.66 33.96 36.67
N TRP A 205 -7.66 35.28 36.90
CA TRP A 205 -8.86 36.10 37.01
C TRP A 205 -9.25 36.77 35.68
N VAL A 206 -8.24 37.13 34.87
CA VAL A 206 -8.45 37.79 33.57
C VAL A 206 -8.71 36.76 32.46
N ASN A 207 -8.15 35.56 32.58
CA ASN A 207 -8.35 34.44 31.66
C ASN A 207 -8.88 33.19 32.41
N PRO A 208 -10.13 33.20 32.93
CA PRO A 208 -10.69 32.02 33.61
C PRO A 208 -10.71 30.79 32.67
N PRO A 209 -10.24 29.61 33.12
CA PRO A 209 -10.17 28.41 32.28
C PRO A 209 -11.52 28.01 31.65
N GLU A 210 -12.62 28.15 32.41
CA GLU A 210 -13.97 27.80 31.96
C GLU A 210 -14.46 28.68 30.79
N LEU A 211 -14.10 29.97 30.79
CA LEU A 211 -14.48 30.89 29.72
C LEU A 211 -13.65 30.64 28.46
N LEU A 212 -12.36 30.35 28.61
CA LEU A 212 -11.49 29.98 27.49
C LEU A 212 -11.94 28.67 26.84
N GLU A 213 -12.36 27.69 27.63
CA GLU A 213 -12.90 26.42 27.12
C GLU A 213 -14.24 26.60 26.42
N ALA A 214 -15.14 27.43 26.97
CA ALA A 214 -16.42 27.76 26.34
C ALA A 214 -16.23 28.53 25.02
N GLU A 215 -15.29 29.48 24.97
CA GLU A 215 -14.96 30.23 23.76
C GLU A 215 -14.28 29.34 22.72
N ALA A 216 -13.36 28.46 23.13
CA ALA A 216 -12.78 27.45 22.25
C ALA A 216 -13.86 26.54 21.66
N ARG A 217 -14.84 26.12 22.48
CA ARG A 217 -15.98 25.30 22.02
C ARG A 217 -16.84 26.07 21.02
N ARG A 218 -17.17 27.33 21.28
CA ARG A 218 -17.94 28.18 20.36
C ARG A 218 -17.22 28.39 19.03
N LEU A 219 -15.91 28.69 19.07
CA LEU A 219 -15.08 28.84 17.87
C LEU A 219 -15.01 27.54 17.07
N ARG A 220 -14.88 26.37 17.72
CA ARG A 220 -14.95 25.06 17.05
C ARG A 220 -16.30 24.85 16.38
N GLU A 221 -17.40 25.17 17.07
CA GLU A 221 -18.76 25.03 16.51
C GLU A 221 -19.00 25.98 15.33
N GLU A 222 -18.54 27.23 15.40
CA GLU A 222 -18.62 28.19 14.29
C GLU A 222 -17.77 27.76 13.09
N GLN A 223 -16.55 27.28 13.32
CA GLN A 223 -15.71 26.71 12.26
C GLN A 223 -16.37 25.46 11.64
N ALA A 224 -16.95 24.56 12.46
CA ALA A 224 -17.67 23.38 11.99
C ALA A 224 -18.94 23.72 11.20
N ARG A 225 -19.59 24.86 11.47
CA ARG A 225 -20.70 25.38 10.65
C ARG A 225 -20.22 25.92 9.31
N ARG A 226 -19.08 26.63 9.29
CA ARG A 226 -18.47 27.15 8.05
C ARG A 226 -17.92 26.05 7.14
N ARG A 227 -17.49 24.91 7.71
CA ARG A 227 -16.97 23.77 6.94
C ARG A 227 -18.04 23.02 6.14
N PHE A 228 -19.30 23.05 6.56
CA PHE A 228 -20.41 22.36 5.87
C PHE A 228 -20.89 23.09 4.59
N VAL A 229 -20.00 23.76 3.87
CA VAL A 229 -20.32 24.35 2.57
C VAL A 229 -20.04 23.29 1.51
N THR A 230 -21.08 22.86 0.80
CA THR A 230 -20.92 22.02 -0.39
C THR A 230 -19.99 22.76 -1.37
N PRO A 231 -18.95 22.10 -1.92
CA PRO A 231 -18.00 22.79 -2.76
C PRO A 231 -18.72 23.30 -4.01
N VAL A 232 -18.32 24.47 -4.49
CA VAL A 232 -18.94 25.09 -5.68
C VAL A 232 -18.76 24.22 -6.93
N ARG A 233 -17.79 23.30 -6.92
CA ARG A 233 -17.50 22.36 -8.00
C ARG A 233 -17.57 20.92 -7.51
N PRO A 234 -18.06 19.97 -8.35
CA PRO A 234 -18.03 18.56 -8.00
C PRO A 234 -16.57 18.09 -7.82
N THR A 235 -16.31 17.45 -6.68
CA THR A 235 -15.02 16.85 -6.34
C THR A 235 -15.08 15.34 -6.53
N ARG A 236 -14.01 14.74 -7.09
CA ARG A 236 -13.89 13.28 -7.22
C ARG A 236 -13.34 12.61 -5.98
N ASP A 237 -12.45 13.29 -5.24
CA ASP A 237 -11.89 12.80 -3.99
C ASP A 237 -12.88 13.06 -2.84
N VAL A 238 -13.70 12.05 -2.55
CA VAL A 238 -14.71 12.09 -1.50
C VAL A 238 -14.05 12.09 -0.12
N LEU A 239 -12.95 11.36 0.07
CA LEU A 239 -12.26 11.32 1.35
C LEU A 239 -11.68 12.68 1.72
N LYS A 240 -11.02 13.38 0.79
CA LYS A 240 -10.55 14.76 0.98
C LYS A 240 -11.71 15.69 1.32
N TYR A 241 -12.80 15.58 0.57
CA TYR A 241 -14.02 16.36 0.82
C TYR A 241 -14.54 16.16 2.25
N LEU A 242 -14.63 14.91 2.72
CA LEU A 242 -15.07 14.61 4.08
C LEU A 242 -14.09 15.15 5.14
N LEU A 243 -12.79 15.06 4.91
CA LEU A 243 -11.78 15.61 5.82
C LEU A 243 -11.88 17.14 6.00
N GLU A 244 -12.19 17.86 4.92
CA GLU A 244 -12.26 19.32 4.89
C GLU A 244 -13.61 19.85 5.39
N HIS A 245 -14.70 19.16 5.05
CA HIS A 245 -16.06 19.69 5.19
C HIS A 245 -16.94 18.97 6.21
N ALA A 246 -16.66 17.70 6.53
CA ALA A 246 -17.48 16.95 7.47
C ALA A 246 -17.19 17.34 8.93
N ARG A 247 -18.20 17.17 9.79
CA ARG A 247 -18.09 17.36 11.24
C ARG A 247 -17.49 16.10 11.85
N LEU A 248 -16.17 16.03 11.83
CA LEU A 248 -15.41 14.92 12.39
C LEU A 248 -14.68 15.37 13.65
N GLU A 249 -14.74 14.56 14.69
CA GLU A 249 -13.83 14.67 15.82
C GLU A 249 -12.38 14.48 15.35
N ASP A 250 -11.41 14.90 16.16
CA ASP A 250 -10.01 14.86 15.76
C ASP A 250 -9.51 13.44 15.50
N TRP A 251 -9.90 12.47 16.32
CA TRP A 251 -9.56 11.06 16.11
C TRP A 251 -10.25 10.46 14.88
N GLN A 252 -11.49 10.87 14.59
CA GLN A 252 -12.23 10.38 13.42
C GLN A 252 -11.59 10.85 12.12
N ALA A 253 -11.17 12.11 12.08
CA ALA A 253 -10.46 12.68 10.95
C ALA A 253 -9.07 12.06 10.78
N ASP A 254 -8.38 11.77 11.88
CA ASP A 254 -7.09 11.06 11.87
C ASP A 254 -7.22 9.67 11.24
N CYS A 255 -8.22 8.88 11.67
CA CYS A 255 -8.52 7.58 11.05
C CYS A 255 -8.86 7.70 9.57
N LEU A 256 -9.67 8.70 9.17
CA LEU A 256 -10.03 8.90 7.77
C LEU A 256 -8.83 9.35 6.92
N SER A 257 -7.91 10.14 7.49
CA SER A 257 -6.68 10.54 6.79
C SER A 257 -5.79 9.34 6.52
N ILE A 258 -5.63 8.46 7.53
CA ILE A 258 -4.89 7.19 7.40
C ILE A 258 -5.46 6.35 6.24
N ILE A 259 -6.77 6.12 6.20
CA ILE A 259 -7.39 5.35 5.11
C ILE A 259 -7.15 6.00 3.75
N ARG A 260 -7.28 7.33 3.67
CA ARG A 260 -7.00 8.06 2.42
C ARG A 260 -5.55 7.92 1.97
N GLU A 261 -4.59 8.05 2.89
CA GLU A 261 -3.16 7.90 2.61
C GLU A 261 -2.82 6.48 2.12
N GLU A 262 -3.38 5.46 2.76
CA GLU A 262 -3.23 4.06 2.33
C GLU A 262 -3.86 3.81 0.96
N ALA A 263 -5.07 4.31 0.69
CA ALA A 263 -5.74 4.17 -0.60
C ALA A 263 -4.92 4.78 -1.75
N TYR A 264 -4.36 5.97 -1.53
CA TYR A 264 -3.49 6.62 -2.52
C TYR A 264 -2.18 5.86 -2.76
N TYR A 265 -1.64 5.15 -1.76
CA TYR A 265 -0.46 4.31 -1.95
C TYR A 265 -0.74 3.10 -2.87
N PHE A 266 -1.90 2.45 -2.73
CA PHE A 266 -2.26 1.29 -3.54
C PHE A 266 -2.81 1.65 -4.93
N ALA A 267 -3.28 2.89 -5.13
CA ALA A 267 -3.91 3.30 -6.39
C ALA A 267 -3.02 3.12 -7.64
N PRO A 268 -1.73 3.51 -7.65
CA PRO A 268 -0.84 3.26 -8.79
C PRO A 268 -0.74 1.78 -9.19
N GLN A 269 -0.68 0.88 -8.21
CA GLN A 269 -0.61 -0.56 -8.47
C GLN A 269 -1.89 -1.09 -9.12
N ALA A 270 -3.05 -0.61 -8.69
CA ALA A 270 -4.32 -0.95 -9.31
C ALA A 270 -4.43 -0.42 -10.75
N MET A 271 -4.05 0.85 -10.98
CA MET A 271 -4.15 1.50 -12.29
C MET A 271 -3.18 0.93 -13.33
N THR A 272 -1.98 0.56 -12.90
CA THR A 272 -0.90 0.12 -13.80
C THR A 272 -0.74 -1.39 -13.86
N LYS A 273 -1.64 -2.16 -13.23
CA LYS A 273 -1.51 -3.61 -13.07
C LYS A 273 -1.11 -4.36 -14.34
N ILE A 274 -1.76 -4.08 -15.47
CA ILE A 274 -1.46 -4.75 -16.75
C ILE A 274 0.00 -4.50 -17.18
N MET A 275 0.44 -3.25 -17.13
CA MET A 275 1.81 -2.88 -17.51
C MET A 275 2.83 -3.39 -16.48
N ASN A 276 2.50 -3.38 -15.20
CA ASN A 276 3.38 -3.89 -14.15
C ASN A 276 3.62 -5.41 -14.28
N GLU A 277 2.55 -6.19 -14.32
CA GLU A 277 2.64 -7.65 -14.52
C GLU A 277 3.28 -7.98 -15.87
N GLY A 278 2.93 -7.22 -16.92
CA GLY A 278 3.52 -7.37 -18.25
C GLY A 278 5.02 -7.15 -18.30
N TRP A 279 5.52 -6.08 -17.65
CA TRP A 279 6.95 -5.75 -17.64
C TRP A 279 7.76 -6.79 -16.87
N ALA A 280 7.25 -7.21 -15.72
CA ALA A 280 7.82 -8.30 -14.95
C ALA A 280 7.78 -9.63 -15.73
N SER A 281 6.70 -9.89 -16.48
CA SER A 281 6.57 -11.05 -17.36
C SER A 281 7.43 -11.00 -18.61
N TYR A 282 7.78 -9.81 -19.10
CA TYR A 282 8.70 -9.66 -20.21
C TYR A 282 10.13 -9.98 -19.76
N TRP A 283 10.56 -9.37 -18.64
CA TRP A 283 11.91 -9.54 -18.14
C TRP A 283 12.18 -10.92 -17.54
N HIS A 284 11.24 -11.50 -16.79
CA HIS A 284 11.46 -12.85 -16.26
C HIS A 284 11.60 -13.87 -17.39
N SER A 285 10.92 -13.67 -18.53
CA SER A 285 10.94 -14.60 -19.66
C SER A 285 12.25 -14.47 -20.39
N THR A 286 12.68 -13.23 -20.65
CA THR A 286 13.97 -12.91 -21.25
C THR A 286 15.16 -13.42 -20.42
N LEU A 287 15.18 -13.12 -19.11
CA LEU A 287 16.27 -13.54 -18.23
C LEU A 287 16.31 -15.06 -18.09
N MET A 288 15.16 -15.70 -17.87
CA MET A 288 15.10 -17.15 -17.70
C MET A 288 15.52 -17.89 -18.96
N THR A 289 14.91 -17.58 -20.11
CA THR A 289 15.17 -18.31 -21.37
C THR A 289 16.56 -18.08 -21.94
N ARG A 290 17.15 -16.89 -21.74
CA ARG A 290 18.48 -16.58 -22.28
C ARG A 290 19.64 -16.97 -21.35
N HIS A 291 19.43 -17.06 -20.04
CA HIS A 291 20.54 -17.19 -19.07
C HIS A 291 20.37 -18.24 -17.97
N PHE A 292 19.16 -18.44 -17.43
CA PHE A 292 19.00 -19.12 -16.13
C PHE A 292 18.24 -20.45 -16.16
N VAL A 293 17.56 -20.77 -17.26
CA VAL A 293 16.91 -22.07 -17.46
C VAL A 293 17.91 -23.03 -18.09
N HIS A 294 18.13 -24.17 -17.42
CA HIS A 294 18.90 -25.27 -17.99
C HIS A 294 18.00 -26.23 -18.77
N ALA A 295 18.59 -27.03 -19.68
CA ALA A 295 17.85 -27.99 -20.49
C ALA A 295 16.98 -28.97 -19.67
N ARG A 296 17.43 -29.32 -18.45
CA ARG A 296 16.68 -30.19 -17.53
C ARG A 296 15.47 -29.53 -16.86
N GLU A 297 15.39 -28.20 -16.89
CA GLU A 297 14.37 -27.38 -16.20
C GLU A 297 13.35 -26.79 -17.18
N ILE A 298 13.53 -27.01 -18.49
CA ILE A 298 12.78 -26.30 -19.53
C ILE A 298 11.30 -26.66 -19.54
N ILE A 299 10.96 -27.91 -19.20
CA ILE A 299 9.58 -28.37 -19.13
C ILE A 299 8.88 -27.73 -17.93
N ASP A 300 9.51 -27.77 -16.76
CA ASP A 300 8.97 -27.16 -15.54
C ASP A 300 8.79 -25.65 -15.70
N TYR A 301 9.79 -24.97 -16.29
CA TYR A 301 9.69 -23.54 -16.61
C TYR A 301 8.54 -23.24 -17.58
N ALA A 302 8.42 -24.01 -18.67
CA ALA A 302 7.41 -23.78 -19.69
C ALA A 302 5.99 -24.03 -19.15
N ASP A 303 5.80 -25.09 -18.36
CA ASP A 303 4.53 -25.40 -17.71
C ASP A 303 4.09 -24.24 -16.81
N HIS A 304 4.94 -23.80 -15.89
CA HIS A 304 4.63 -22.70 -14.99
C HIS A 304 4.44 -21.36 -15.71
N HIS A 305 5.34 -20.97 -16.62
CA HIS A 305 5.19 -19.72 -17.37
C HIS A 305 3.89 -19.72 -18.19
N SER A 306 3.58 -20.83 -18.86
CA SER A 306 2.35 -20.97 -19.65
C SER A 306 1.09 -20.89 -18.79
N GLY A 307 1.12 -21.44 -17.57
CA GLY A 307 0.06 -21.32 -16.58
C GLY A 307 -0.18 -19.86 -16.16
N THR A 308 0.89 -19.11 -15.89
CA THR A 308 0.80 -17.69 -15.50
C THR A 308 0.21 -16.83 -16.61
N VAL A 309 0.59 -17.07 -17.87
CA VAL A 309 0.10 -16.30 -19.03
C VAL A 309 -1.11 -16.94 -19.73
N HIS A 310 -1.71 -17.97 -19.13
CA HIS A 310 -2.90 -18.59 -19.67
C HIS A 310 -4.09 -17.64 -19.57
N MET A 311 -4.79 -17.41 -20.68
CA MET A 311 -6.02 -16.60 -20.71
C MET A 311 -7.16 -17.45 -21.26
N PRO A 312 -8.07 -17.96 -20.40
CA PRO A 312 -9.23 -18.68 -20.86
C PRO A 312 -10.12 -17.79 -21.75
N PRO A 313 -10.84 -18.35 -22.74
CA PRO A 313 -11.76 -17.57 -23.58
C PRO A 313 -12.77 -16.78 -22.74
N GLY A 314 -12.88 -15.48 -22.99
CA GLY A 314 -13.78 -14.58 -22.27
C GLY A 314 -13.27 -14.05 -20.93
N ASN A 315 -12.09 -14.48 -20.47
CA ASN A 315 -11.43 -13.92 -19.30
C ASN A 315 -10.39 -12.87 -19.66
N PHE A 316 -9.97 -12.11 -18.66
CA PHE A 316 -8.93 -11.09 -18.79
C PHE A 316 -7.74 -11.44 -17.88
N ASN A 317 -6.57 -11.67 -18.47
CA ASN A 317 -5.34 -11.96 -17.72
C ASN A 317 -4.32 -10.81 -17.93
N PRO A 318 -4.04 -9.99 -16.88
CA PRO A 318 -3.07 -8.90 -16.95
C PRO A 318 -1.67 -9.33 -17.40
N TYR A 319 -1.18 -10.50 -16.94
CA TYR A 319 0.15 -11.03 -17.29
C TYR A 319 0.27 -11.26 -18.79
N LYS A 320 -0.73 -11.92 -19.38
CA LYS A 320 -0.75 -12.22 -20.81
C LYS A 320 -0.86 -10.95 -21.65
N ILE A 321 -1.82 -10.08 -21.34
CA ILE A 321 -2.03 -8.84 -22.11
C ILE A 321 -0.80 -7.95 -22.03
N GLY A 322 -0.27 -7.73 -20.82
CA GLY A 322 0.91 -6.90 -20.62
C GLY A 322 2.15 -7.44 -21.34
N LEU A 323 2.39 -8.75 -21.26
CA LEU A 323 3.52 -9.39 -21.96
C LEU A 323 3.44 -9.20 -23.48
N GLU A 324 2.28 -9.43 -24.08
CA GLU A 324 2.10 -9.26 -25.53
C GLU A 324 2.23 -7.79 -25.95
N LEU A 325 1.76 -6.84 -25.12
CA LEU A 325 1.97 -5.41 -25.39
C LEU A 325 3.44 -5.02 -25.42
N PHE A 326 4.27 -5.53 -24.50
CA PHE A 326 5.70 -5.21 -24.51
C PHE A 326 6.45 -5.89 -25.65
N ARG A 327 6.02 -7.08 -26.08
CA ARG A 327 6.57 -7.74 -27.28
C ARG A 327 6.22 -6.96 -28.55
N ASP A 328 4.98 -6.50 -28.67
CA ASP A 328 4.53 -5.64 -29.79
C ASP A 328 5.27 -4.29 -29.84
N ILE A 329 5.74 -3.78 -28.69
CA ILE A 329 6.60 -2.58 -28.65
C ILE A 329 8.05 -2.88 -29.05
N GLU A 330 8.53 -4.10 -28.82
CA GLU A 330 9.89 -4.54 -29.17
C GLU A 330 10.03 -4.83 -30.68
N ASP A 331 9.00 -5.43 -31.28
CA ASP A 331 8.89 -5.76 -32.72
C ASP A 331 8.74 -4.52 -33.62
#